data_AF-A0AAV1ZXS0-F1
#
_entry.id   AF-A0AAV1ZXS0-F1
#
_cell.length_a   1.000
_cell.length_b   1.000
_cell.length_c   1.000
_cell.angle_alpha   90.00
_cell.angle_beta   90.00
_cell.angle_gamma   90.00
#
_symmetry.space_group_name_H-M   'P 1'
#
loop_
_entity.id
_entity.type
_entity.pdbx_description
1 polymer ?
#
loop_
_entity_poly.entity_id
_entity_poly.type
_entity_poly.pdbx_seq_one_letter_code
_entity_poly.pdbx_strand_id
1 'polypeptide(L)'
;MAKRKASSSPDSKAEKAKKPEKKEPKSAAGNSKAPDEHGNRFPVQMIHDMLTKKFASGTVKKEAAVMLTAVLEYLSTEILEMSANVARNRSNGQAEVLKVTQADVLEAIETDQEMKE
;
A
#
# COMPACT_ATOMS: atom_id res chain seq x y z
N MET A 1 24.58 -70.97 -41.80
CA MET A 1 25.41 -69.86 -41.28
C MET A 1 24.78 -69.41 -39.96
N ALA A 2 25.25 -69.79 -38.77
CA ALA A 2 26.50 -69.51 -38.07
C ALA A 2 26.31 -68.48 -36.92
N LYS A 3 26.24 -69.03 -35.69
CA LYS A 3 26.78 -68.55 -34.39
C LYS A 3 26.24 -67.29 -33.68
N ARG A 4 26.06 -67.50 -32.34
CA ARG A 4 26.36 -66.62 -31.18
C ARG A 4 25.36 -65.48 -30.89
N LYS A 5 25.16 -64.96 -29.67
CA LYS A 5 25.50 -65.25 -28.26
C LYS A 5 24.88 -64.07 -27.46
N ALA A 6 24.34 -64.33 -26.27
CA ALA A 6 24.23 -63.43 -25.11
C ALA A 6 23.39 -62.13 -25.13
N SER A 7 22.93 -61.84 -23.90
CA SER A 7 22.92 -60.57 -23.16
C SER A 7 21.68 -59.65 -23.16
N SER A 8 21.44 -59.19 -21.93
CA SER A 8 21.10 -57.83 -21.51
C SER A 8 19.66 -57.35 -21.61
N SER A 9 19.08 -57.30 -20.41
CA SER A 9 18.45 -56.13 -19.79
C SER A 9 16.99 -55.81 -20.10
N PRO A 10 16.23 -55.42 -19.04
CA PRO A 10 14.83 -55.06 -19.13
C PRO A 10 14.71 -53.63 -19.63
N ASP A 11 13.63 -53.32 -20.33
CA ASP A 11 12.93 -52.03 -20.32
C ASP A 11 12.13 -51.90 -21.62
N SER A 12 10.84 -52.24 -21.58
CA SER A 12 9.80 -51.47 -22.27
C SER A 12 8.39 -52.04 -22.02
N LYS A 13 7.61 -51.23 -21.30
CA LYS A 13 6.35 -50.66 -21.80
C LYS A 13 5.10 -51.56 -21.88
N ALA A 14 4.15 -51.29 -20.97
CA ALA A 14 2.71 -51.21 -21.25
C ALA A 14 2.05 -50.50 -20.03
N GLU A 15 1.90 -49.17 -20.03
CA GLU A 15 0.88 -48.40 -20.76
C GLU A 15 -0.56 -48.69 -20.28
N LYS A 16 -1.10 -47.76 -19.48
CA LYS A 16 -2.49 -47.29 -19.56
C LYS A 16 -2.56 -45.89 -18.91
N ALA A 17 -2.32 -44.82 -19.65
CA ALA A 17 -3.23 -44.12 -20.58
C ALA A 17 -4.22 -43.16 -19.89
N LYS A 18 -4.05 -41.87 -20.25
CA LYS A 18 -5.03 -40.76 -20.39
C LYS A 18 -5.50 -39.92 -19.17
N LYS A 19 -4.85 -38.73 -19.07
CA LYS A 19 -5.36 -37.34 -18.85
C LYS A 19 -6.71 -37.02 -19.57
N PRO A 20 -7.39 -35.85 -19.41
CA PRO A 20 -7.07 -34.61 -18.65
C PRO A 20 -8.28 -33.86 -17.94
N GLU A 21 -7.91 -32.84 -17.15
CA GLU A 21 -8.58 -31.53 -16.86
C GLU A 21 -10.00 -31.39 -16.27
N LYS A 22 -10.08 -30.68 -15.12
CA LYS A 22 -10.87 -29.43 -14.98
C LYS A 22 -10.42 -28.57 -13.79
N LYS A 23 -10.43 -27.25 -14.03
CA LYS A 23 -10.01 -26.13 -13.16
C LYS A 23 -11.10 -25.67 -12.17
N GLU A 24 -10.65 -25.34 -10.94
CA GLU A 24 -11.00 -24.18 -10.06
C GLU A 24 -12.47 -23.96 -9.58
N PRO A 25 -12.78 -23.20 -8.48
CA PRO A 25 -11.97 -22.14 -7.84
C PRO A 25 -12.05 -21.97 -6.29
N LYS A 26 -11.19 -21.07 -5.77
CA LYS A 26 -11.36 -20.14 -4.64
C LYS A 26 -11.68 -20.69 -3.23
N SER A 27 -10.65 -20.75 -2.38
CA SER A 27 -10.75 -20.17 -1.05
C SER A 27 -10.09 -18.80 -1.10
N ALA A 28 -10.90 -17.76 -1.19
CA ALA A 28 -10.48 -16.38 -1.05
C ALA A 28 -9.76 -16.24 0.30
N ALA A 29 -8.43 -16.26 0.29
CA ALA A 29 -7.66 -15.59 1.32
C ALA A 29 -8.09 -14.13 1.21
N GLY A 30 -8.94 -13.72 2.16
CA GLY A 30 -9.58 -12.43 2.17
C GLY A 30 -8.52 -11.38 1.86
N ASN A 31 -8.80 -10.60 0.83
CA ASN A 31 -8.16 -9.32 0.62
C ASN A 31 -8.55 -8.46 1.83
N SER A 32 -7.90 -8.69 2.97
CA SER A 32 -7.95 -7.82 4.13
C SER A 32 -7.17 -6.57 3.75
N LYS A 33 -7.81 -5.75 2.91
CA LYS A 33 -7.76 -4.29 3.00
C LYS A 33 -8.39 -3.87 4.33
N ALA A 34 -7.97 -4.49 5.44
CA ALA A 34 -8.14 -3.83 6.71
C ALA A 34 -7.21 -2.62 6.59
N PRO A 35 -7.72 -1.37 6.60
CA PRO A 35 -6.85 -0.27 6.92
C PRO A 35 -6.16 -0.64 8.24
N ASP A 36 -4.84 -0.50 8.27
CA ASP A 36 -4.04 -0.68 9.47
C ASP A 36 -4.82 -0.07 10.66
N GLU A 37 -5.10 -0.85 11.70
CA GLU A 37 -5.91 -0.42 12.87
C GLU A 37 -5.27 0.78 13.60
N HIS A 38 -4.06 1.16 13.20
CA HIS A 38 -3.46 2.46 13.45
C HIS A 38 -4.07 3.52 12.51
N GLY A 39 -5.29 3.97 12.81
CA GLY A 39 -6.04 5.00 12.05
C GLY A 39 -5.39 6.39 11.92
N ASN A 40 -4.11 6.53 12.29
CA ASN A 40 -3.35 7.77 12.30
C ASN A 40 -2.24 7.81 11.22
N ARG A 41 -2.09 6.77 10.40
CA ARG A 41 -1.08 6.71 9.33
C ARG A 41 -1.74 6.77 7.96
N PHE A 42 -1.08 7.43 7.00
CA PHE A 42 -1.59 7.50 5.64
C PHE A 42 -1.45 6.13 4.92
N PRO A 43 -2.43 5.72 4.10
CA PRO A 43 -2.44 4.39 3.50
C PRO A 43 -1.47 4.25 2.32
N VAL A 44 -0.28 3.68 2.57
CA VAL A 44 0.79 3.51 1.56
C VAL A 44 0.31 2.77 0.31
N GLN A 45 -0.41 1.65 0.47
CA GLN A 45 -0.87 0.87 -0.68
C GLN A 45 -1.89 1.64 -1.54
N MET A 46 -2.75 2.44 -0.92
CA MET A 46 -3.70 3.28 -1.64
C MET A 46 -2.97 4.34 -2.47
N ILE A 47 -1.95 4.97 -1.88
CA ILE A 47 -1.11 5.96 -2.57
C ILE A 47 -0.33 5.31 -3.72
N HIS A 48 0.21 4.10 -3.53
CA HIS A 48 0.86 3.34 -4.61
C HIS A 48 -0.10 3.03 -5.77
N ASP A 49 -1.32 2.59 -5.46
CA ASP A 49 -2.36 2.31 -6.46
C ASP A 49 -2.74 3.59 -7.23
N MET A 50 -2.84 4.73 -6.54
CA MET A 50 -3.10 6.03 -7.15
C MET A 50 -1.98 6.46 -8.10
N LEU A 51 -0.73 6.30 -7.69
CA LEU A 51 0.45 6.60 -8.53
C LEU A 51 0.48 5.71 -9.77
N THR A 52 0.28 4.40 -9.61
CA THR A 52 0.31 3.45 -10.73
C THR A 52 -0.79 3.76 -11.76
N LYS A 53 -1.99 4.15 -11.30
CA LYS A 53 -3.09 4.55 -12.19
C LYS A 53 -2.78 5.84 -12.98
N LYS A 54 -2.04 6.78 -12.37
CA LYS A 54 -1.69 8.06 -13.00
C LYS A 54 -0.49 7.95 -13.94
N PHE A 55 0.49 7.09 -13.63
CA PHE A 55 1.70 6.89 -14.42
C PHE A 55 1.66 5.58 -15.23
N ALA A 56 0.65 5.45 -16.09
CA ALA A 56 0.37 4.21 -16.82
C ALA A 56 1.40 3.83 -17.90
N SER A 57 2.24 4.78 -18.34
CA SER A 57 3.29 4.55 -19.34
C SER A 57 4.58 3.95 -18.76
N GLY A 58 4.63 3.67 -17.45
CA GLY A 58 5.82 3.15 -16.77
C GLY A 58 5.50 2.30 -15.54
N THR A 59 6.54 1.95 -14.78
CA THR A 59 6.41 1.20 -13.51
C THR A 59 6.73 2.11 -12.33
N VAL A 60 5.81 2.16 -11.36
CA VAL A 60 6.01 2.87 -10.09
C VAL A 60 6.64 1.93 -9.06
N LYS A 61 7.85 2.27 -8.62
CA LYS A 61 8.54 1.58 -7.53
C LYS A 61 7.76 1.73 -6.21
N LYS A 62 7.73 0.69 -5.38
CA LYS A 62 7.02 0.72 -4.08
C LYS A 62 7.61 1.79 -3.15
N GLU A 63 8.92 1.98 -3.21
CA GLU A 63 9.68 2.96 -2.45
C GLU A 63 9.18 4.39 -2.71
N ALA A 64 8.73 4.70 -3.95
CA ALA A 64 8.19 6.00 -4.28
C ALA A 64 6.88 6.29 -3.51
N ALA A 65 6.01 5.29 -3.35
CA ALA A 65 4.80 5.44 -2.57
C ALA A 65 5.09 5.60 -1.08
N VAL A 66 6.07 4.85 -0.53
CA VAL A 66 6.50 5.01 0.86
C VAL A 66 7.03 6.42 1.11
N MET A 67 7.93 6.91 0.24
CA MET A 67 8.49 8.26 0.36
C MET A 67 7.41 9.34 0.28
N LEU A 68 6.52 9.26 -0.71
CA LEU A 68 5.43 10.24 -0.84
C LEU A 68 4.50 10.19 0.37
N THR A 69 4.16 8.99 0.87
CA THR A 69 3.31 8.85 2.05
C THR A 69 3.94 9.50 3.27
N ALA A 70 5.23 9.28 3.50
CA ALA A 70 5.96 9.88 4.62
C ALA A 70 5.98 11.42 4.55
N VAL A 71 6.22 11.99 3.36
CA VAL A 71 6.20 13.44 3.16
C VAL A 71 4.79 14.00 3.39
N LEU A 72 3.76 13.36 2.85
CA LEU A 72 2.37 13.79 3.05
C LEU A 72 1.97 13.74 4.53
N GLU A 73 2.38 12.69 5.24
CA GLU A 73 2.10 12.54 6.66
C GLU A 73 2.82 13.59 7.50
N TYR A 74 4.09 13.85 7.20
CA TYR A 74 4.87 14.92 7.84
C TYR A 74 4.20 16.28 7.68
N LEU A 75 3.93 16.70 6.43
CA LEU A 75 3.31 17.99 6.15
C LEU A 75 1.91 18.12 6.75
N SER A 76 1.12 17.05 6.73
CA SER A 76 -0.21 17.06 7.34
C SER A 76 -0.13 17.20 8.85
N THR A 77 0.85 16.55 9.48
CA THR A 77 1.06 16.63 10.94
C THR A 77 1.48 18.04 11.34
N GLU A 78 2.42 18.64 10.62
CA GLU A 78 2.89 20.01 10.87
C GLU A 78 1.73 21.02 10.82
N ILE A 79 0.95 21.00 9.73
CA ILE A 79 -0.20 21.89 9.56
C ILE A 79 -1.21 21.70 10.69
N LEU A 80 -1.53 20.45 11.04
CA LEU A 80 -2.52 20.14 12.06
C LEU A 80 -2.07 20.53 13.47
N GLU A 81 -0.79 20.38 13.79
CA GLU A 81 -0.22 20.81 15.07
C GLU A 81 -0.33 22.32 15.24
N MET A 82 0.09 23.08 14.21
CA MET A 82 0.00 24.53 14.23
C MET A 82 -1.45 25.01 14.31
N SER A 83 -2.34 24.42 13.49
CA SER A 83 -3.77 24.74 13.50
C SER A 83 -4.43 24.42 14.84
N ALA A 84 -4.02 23.34 15.50
CA ALA A 84 -4.51 22.98 16.83
C ALA A 84 -4.06 23.99 17.89
N ASN A 85 -2.83 24.51 17.78
CA ASN A 85 -2.33 25.56 18.67
C ASN A 85 -3.15 26.86 18.51
N VAL A 86 -3.43 27.28 17.28
CA VAL A 86 -4.31 28.43 17.00
C VAL A 86 -5.71 28.21 17.58
N ALA A 87 -6.33 27.06 17.31
CA ALA A 87 -7.65 26.73 17.83
C ALA A 87 -7.70 26.70 19.37
N ARG A 88 -6.61 26.26 20.02
CA ARG A 88 -6.50 26.19 21.48
C ARG A 88 -6.41 27.59 22.08
N ASN A 89 -5.63 28.47 21.45
CA ASN A 89 -5.52 29.88 21.85
C ASN A 89 -6.85 30.61 21.67
N ARG A 90 -7.55 30.40 20.55
CA ARG A 90 -8.89 30.97 20.30
C ARG A 90 -9.92 30.59 21.37
N SER A 91 -9.80 29.41 21.96
CA SER A 91 -10.69 28.96 23.06
C SER A 91 -10.16 29.28 24.45
N ASN A 92 -9.07 30.05 24.57
CA ASN A 92 -8.36 30.32 25.83
C ASN A 92 -8.04 29.05 26.63
N GLY A 93 -7.84 27.91 25.95
CA GLY A 93 -7.63 26.61 26.58
C GLY A 93 -8.84 26.03 27.32
N GLN A 94 -10.03 26.60 27.20
CA GLN A 94 -11.24 26.19 27.94
C GLN A 94 -12.12 25.17 27.20
N ALA A 95 -11.82 24.86 25.95
CA ALA A 95 -12.62 23.91 25.18
C ALA A 95 -12.43 22.47 25.68
N GLU A 96 -13.54 21.83 26.07
CA GLU A 96 -13.58 20.39 26.40
C GLU A 96 -13.23 19.52 25.18
N VAL A 97 -13.66 19.95 23.99
CA VAL A 97 -13.32 19.33 22.70
C VAL A 97 -12.76 20.39 21.78
N LEU A 98 -11.50 20.21 21.36
CA LEU A 98 -10.83 21.12 20.45
C LEU A 98 -11.37 20.93 19.03
N LYS A 99 -12.01 21.97 18.49
CA LYS A 99 -12.48 22.02 17.09
C LYS A 99 -11.57 22.95 16.29
N VAL A 100 -10.81 22.35 15.38
CA VAL A 100 -10.02 23.06 14.36
C VAL A 100 -10.95 23.47 13.22
N THR A 101 -10.92 24.74 12.86
CA THR A 101 -11.72 25.35 11.79
C THR A 101 -10.81 25.78 10.64
N GLN A 102 -11.41 26.09 9.49
CA GLN A 102 -10.65 26.61 8.34
C GLN A 102 -9.89 27.91 8.68
N ALA A 103 -10.44 28.77 9.52
CA ALA A 103 -9.76 29.99 9.95
C ALA A 103 -8.49 29.69 10.74
N ASP A 104 -8.50 28.67 11.61
CA ASP A 104 -7.32 28.28 12.39
C ASP A 104 -6.20 27.76 11.49
N VAL A 105 -6.56 27.03 10.42
CA VAL A 105 -5.59 26.53 9.42
C VAL A 105 -4.98 27.67 8.61
N LEU A 106 -5.80 28.63 8.18
CA LEU A 106 -5.31 29.78 7.43
C LEU A 106 -4.39 30.66 8.29
N GLU A 107 -4.76 30.93 9.54
CA GLU A 107 -3.92 31.68 10.47
C GLU A 107 -2.61 30.93 10.75
N ALA A 108 -2.64 29.61 10.92
CA ALA A 108 -1.42 28.80 11.07
C ALA A 108 -0.48 28.94 9.86
N ILE A 109 -1.00 28.86 8.63
CA ILE A 109 -0.20 29.03 7.40
C ILE A 109 0.29 30.47 7.24
N GLU A 110 -0.53 31.46 7.60
CA GLU A 110 -0.17 32.88 7.51
C GLU A 110 0.77 33.34 8.62
N THR A 111 0.93 32.59 9.71
CA THR A 111 1.85 32.94 10.79
C THR A 111 3.18 32.23 10.67
N ASP A 112 3.19 31.05 10.04
CA ASP A 112 4.42 30.32 9.76
C ASP A 112 5.23 30.92 8.60
N GLN A 113 6.54 31.02 8.77
CA GLN A 113 7.41 31.54 7.71
C GLN A 113 7.78 30.45 6.70
N GLU A 114 8.02 29.21 7.14
CA GLU A 114 8.42 28.11 6.27
C GLU A 114 7.29 27.69 5.32
N MET A 115 6.03 27.87 5.73
CA MET A 115 4.86 27.57 4.90
C MET A 115 4.54 28.64 3.84
N LYS A 116 5.14 29.83 3.95
CA LYS A 116 4.93 30.93 2.99
C LYS A 116 5.93 30.96 1.85
N GLU A 117 7.10 30.36 2.04
CA GLU A 117 8.20 30.33 1.09
C GLU A 117 8.10 29.12 0.14
#